data_AF-A0A5M3YUY3-F1
#
_entry.id   AF-A0A5M3YUY3-F1
#
_cell.length_a   1.000
_cell.length_b   1.000
_cell.length_c   1.000
_cell.angle_alpha   90.00
_cell.angle_beta   90.00
_cell.angle_gamma   90.00
#
_symmetry.space_group_name_H-M   'P 1'
#
loop_
_entity.id
_entity.type
_entity.pdbx_description
1 polymer ?
#
loop_
_entity_poly.entity_id
_entity_poly.type
_entity_poly.pdbx_seq_one_letter_code
_entity_poly.pdbx_strand_id
1 'polypeptide(L)'
;MAKSKNASQHHNSQKAHRNGCVLPIFPTLLYSRDSMKEDVAWLGYGAIKKPKTHRYPSLKGVDPKFRRNHRHALHGTMKALKERNQGKREVA
;
A
#
# COMPACT_ATOMS: atom_id res chain seq x y z
N MET A 1 -37.65 38.02 12.04
CA MET A 1 -36.84 36.79 12.05
C MET A 1 -35.38 37.18 12.24
N ALA A 2 -34.66 36.57 13.19
CA ALA A 2 -33.24 36.84 13.37
C ALA A 2 -32.43 36.16 12.26
N LYS A 3 -31.45 36.86 11.68
CA LYS A 3 -30.53 36.28 10.68
C LYS A 3 -29.54 35.35 11.37
N SER A 4 -29.32 34.15 10.84
CA SER A 4 -28.34 33.18 11.34
C SER A 4 -27.04 33.21 10.53
N LYS A 5 -25.98 32.53 11.01
CA LYS A 5 -24.73 32.36 10.25
C LYS A 5 -24.94 31.36 9.11
N ASN A 6 -24.52 31.73 7.91
CA ASN A 6 -24.70 30.92 6.71
C ASN A 6 -23.68 29.76 6.59
N ALA A 7 -22.39 29.99 6.89
CA ALA A 7 -21.34 28.96 6.87
C ALA A 7 -20.16 29.32 7.79
N SER A 8 -19.43 28.34 8.31
CA SER A 8 -18.20 28.56 9.09
C SER A 8 -17.21 27.40 8.94
N GLN A 9 -15.92 27.74 8.82
CA GLN A 9 -14.79 26.80 8.87
C GLN A 9 -14.06 26.82 10.22
N HIS A 10 -14.56 27.60 11.19
CA HIS A 10 -13.95 27.73 12.50
C HIS A 10 -13.88 26.34 13.18
N HIS A 11 -12.72 25.99 13.72
CA HIS A 11 -12.44 24.71 14.39
C HIS A 11 -12.36 23.46 13.49
N ASN A 12 -12.54 23.55 12.17
CA ASN A 12 -12.47 22.38 11.28
C ASN A 12 -11.07 21.74 11.21
N SER A 13 -10.03 22.56 11.14
CA SER A 13 -8.63 22.09 11.20
C SER A 13 -8.35 21.39 12.55
N GLN A 14 -8.73 22.00 13.68
CA GLN A 14 -8.52 21.42 15.01
C GLN A 14 -9.19 20.03 15.16
N LYS A 15 -10.39 19.83 14.59
CA LYS A 15 -11.07 18.52 14.56
C LYS A 15 -10.38 17.50 13.67
N ALA A 16 -9.92 17.89 12.48
CA ALA A 16 -9.20 17.00 11.56
C ALA A 16 -7.91 16.44 12.19
N HIS A 17 -7.30 17.21 13.09
CA HIS A 17 -6.09 16.81 13.78
C HIS A 17 -6.30 15.94 15.05
N ARG A 18 -7.55 15.63 15.45
CA ARG A 18 -7.81 14.79 16.64
C ARG A 18 -7.69 13.27 16.42
N ASN A 19 -7.94 12.80 15.20
CA ASN A 19 -8.07 11.36 14.90
C ASN A 19 -6.72 10.66 14.60
N GLY A 20 -5.60 11.21 15.12
CA GLY A 20 -4.24 10.93 14.65
C GLY A 20 -3.43 9.85 15.40
N CYS A 21 -3.67 9.61 16.68
CA CYS A 21 -2.85 8.71 17.50
C CYS A 21 -3.28 7.24 17.37
N VAL A 22 -2.54 6.47 16.56
CA VAL A 22 -2.46 5.02 16.72
C VAL A 22 -0.98 4.72 16.90
N LEU A 23 -0.54 4.61 18.16
CA LEU A 23 0.82 4.17 18.48
C LEU A 23 0.90 2.66 18.19
N PRO A 24 1.88 2.16 17.43
CA PRO A 24 2.24 0.75 17.51
C PRO A 24 2.95 0.53 18.84
N ILE A 25 2.27 -0.12 19.78
CA ILE A 25 2.90 -0.68 20.97
C ILE A 25 3.75 -1.86 20.48
N PHE A 26 5.07 -1.69 20.36
CA PHE A 26 5.99 -2.82 20.37
C PHE A 26 7.14 -2.56 21.35
N PRO A 27 7.33 -3.45 22.35
CA PRO A 27 8.44 -3.34 23.27
C PRO A 27 9.73 -3.89 22.65
N THR A 28 10.82 -3.30 23.10
CA THR A 28 12.23 -3.63 22.90
C THR A 28 12.55 -5.14 22.93
N LEU A 29 13.04 -5.72 21.83
CA LEU A 29 13.95 -6.87 21.88
C LEU A 29 14.96 -6.82 20.73
N LEU A 30 16.23 -6.63 21.12
CA LEU A 30 17.49 -7.03 20.49
C LEU A 30 17.43 -7.54 19.03
N TYR A 31 17.87 -6.73 18.06
CA TYR A 31 18.40 -7.27 16.80
C TYR A 31 19.51 -6.39 16.25
N SER A 32 20.58 -7.06 15.79
CA SER A 32 21.90 -6.53 15.50
C SER A 32 21.92 -5.39 14.49
N ARG A 33 22.71 -4.38 14.83
CA ARG A 33 23.09 -3.22 14.03
C ARG A 33 24.11 -3.66 12.99
N ASP A 34 23.69 -4.15 11.84
CA ASP A 34 24.50 -4.10 10.61
C ASP A 34 23.60 -4.27 9.38
N SER A 35 23.74 -3.36 8.43
CA SER A 35 22.97 -3.25 7.18
C SER A 35 21.55 -2.64 7.28
N MET A 36 21.47 -1.42 7.80
CA MET A 36 20.33 -0.52 7.56
C MET A 36 20.62 0.37 6.34
N LYS A 37 20.41 -0.15 5.13
CA LYS A 37 20.11 0.66 3.94
C LYS A 37 18.65 0.42 3.60
N GLU A 38 17.74 1.00 4.35
CA GLU A 38 16.36 1.19 3.89
C GLU A 38 15.80 2.39 4.66
N ASP A 39 15.12 3.26 3.91
CA ASP A 39 14.64 4.56 4.32
C ASP A 39 13.67 4.47 5.50
N VAL A 40 14.20 4.60 6.73
CA VAL A 40 13.40 4.80 7.92
C VAL A 40 12.85 6.22 7.92
N ALA A 41 11.79 6.41 7.14
CA ALA A 41 10.92 7.57 7.20
C ALA A 41 10.21 7.63 8.57
N TRP A 42 10.96 7.93 9.62
CA TRP A 42 10.46 8.74 10.71
C TRP A 42 10.00 10.05 10.10
N LEU A 43 8.71 10.37 10.20
CA LEU A 43 8.11 11.71 10.26
C LEU A 43 6.61 11.60 9.90
N GLY A 44 5.74 11.56 10.92
CA GLY A 44 4.31 11.61 10.67
C GLY A 44 3.35 11.44 11.84
N TYR A 45 3.75 11.65 13.09
CA TYR A 45 2.79 11.85 14.18
C TYR A 45 2.30 13.30 14.12
N GLY A 46 1.17 13.54 13.46
CA GLY A 46 0.66 14.91 13.32
C GLY A 46 -0.70 15.08 12.67
N ALA A 47 -1.49 14.01 12.59
CA ALA A 47 -2.89 14.01 12.18
C ALA A 47 -3.21 14.52 10.76
N ILE A 48 -4.37 14.08 10.24
CA ILE A 48 -4.62 13.77 8.83
C ILE A 48 -3.90 12.49 8.38
N LYS A 49 -4.69 11.45 8.07
CA LYS A 49 -4.16 10.15 7.63
C LYS A 49 -3.78 10.20 6.16
N LYS A 50 -2.55 9.78 5.85
CA LYS A 50 -2.09 9.57 4.47
C LYS A 50 -2.73 8.29 3.90
N PRO A 51 -2.98 8.20 2.58
CA PRO A 51 -3.46 6.97 1.97
C PRO A 51 -2.47 5.83 2.22
N LYS A 52 -2.99 4.63 2.47
CA LYS A 52 -2.16 3.45 2.69
C LYS A 52 -1.49 3.03 1.38
N THR A 53 -0.16 2.90 1.40
CA THR A 53 0.58 2.31 0.29
C THR A 53 0.54 0.78 0.40
N HIS A 54 0.26 0.11 -0.72
CA HIS A 54 0.27 -1.35 -0.81
C HIS A 54 1.39 -1.77 -1.76
N ARG A 55 2.06 -2.90 -1.46
CA ARG A 55 3.14 -3.44 -2.29
C ARG A 55 2.71 -3.68 -3.74
N TYR A 56 1.45 -4.04 -3.96
CA TYR A 56 0.90 -4.30 -5.30
C TYR A 56 -0.35 -3.44 -5.54
N PRO A 57 -0.33 -2.53 -6.55
CA PRO A 57 -1.49 -1.73 -6.91
C PRO A 57 -2.51 -2.53 -7.75
N SER A 58 -3.75 -2.04 -7.79
CA SER A 58 -4.76 -2.59 -8.70
C SER A 58 -4.49 -2.16 -10.14
N LEU A 59 -4.79 -3.02 -11.10
CA LEU A 59 -4.66 -2.73 -12.54
C LEU A 59 -6.04 -2.45 -13.19
N LYS A 60 -6.97 -1.90 -12.42
CA LYS A 60 -8.29 -1.46 -12.89
C LYS A 60 -8.13 -0.15 -13.68
N GLY A 61 -8.78 -0.05 -14.84
CA GLY A 61 -8.66 1.11 -15.74
C GLY A 61 -7.47 1.07 -16.72
N VAL A 62 -6.63 0.04 -16.64
CA VAL A 62 -5.56 -0.19 -17.62
C VAL A 62 -6.16 -0.76 -18.92
N ASP A 63 -5.57 -0.42 -20.07
CA ASP A 63 -6.01 -0.84 -21.40
C ASP A 63 -6.40 -2.33 -21.46
N PRO A 64 -7.64 -2.65 -21.90
CA PRO A 64 -8.11 -4.02 -22.01
C PRO A 64 -7.23 -4.93 -22.87
N LYS A 65 -6.55 -4.41 -23.91
CA LYS A 65 -5.67 -5.25 -24.76
C LYS A 65 -4.39 -5.62 -24.00
N PHE A 66 -3.75 -4.65 -23.36
CA PHE A 66 -2.63 -4.89 -22.45
C PHE A 66 -2.97 -5.89 -21.34
N ARG A 67 -4.14 -5.74 -20.71
CA ARG A 67 -4.60 -6.63 -19.64
C ARG A 67 -4.87 -8.06 -20.11
N ARG A 68 -5.37 -8.24 -21.34
CA ARG A 68 -5.52 -9.58 -21.96
C ARG A 68 -4.17 -10.23 -22.17
N ASN A 69 -3.23 -9.53 -22.82
CA ASN A 69 -1.89 -10.06 -23.08
C ASN A 69 -1.17 -10.45 -21.78
N HIS A 70 -1.18 -9.56 -20.77
CA HIS A 70 -0.57 -9.83 -19.47
C HIS A 70 -1.14 -11.10 -18.80
N ARG A 71 -2.46 -11.33 -18.90
CA ARG A 71 -3.07 -12.57 -18.39
C ARG A 71 -2.54 -13.80 -19.13
N HIS A 72 -2.50 -13.77 -20.46
CA HIS A 72 -2.03 -14.91 -21.25
C HIS A 72 -0.55 -15.23 -20.97
N ALA A 73 0.29 -14.21 -20.85
CA ALA A 73 1.70 -14.37 -20.48
C ALA A 73 1.87 -15.04 -19.11
N LEU A 74 1.16 -14.56 -18.08
CA LEU A 74 1.21 -15.14 -16.74
C LEU A 74 0.68 -16.58 -16.69
N HIS A 75 -0.38 -16.89 -17.45
CA HIS A 75 -0.88 -18.27 -17.54
C HIS A 75 0.13 -19.19 -18.25
N GLY A 76 0.83 -18.69 -19.28
CA GLY A 76 1.88 -19.44 -19.96
C GLY A 76 3.06 -19.77 -19.06
N THR A 77 3.55 -18.79 -18.28
CA THR A 77 4.66 -19.02 -17.34
C THR A 77 4.26 -19.98 -16.24
N MET A 78 3.06 -19.86 -15.69
CA MET A 78 2.54 -20.76 -14.67
C MET A 78 2.44 -22.21 -15.18
N LYS A 79 1.97 -22.41 -16.42
CA LYS A 79 1.90 -23.73 -17.05
C LYS A 79 3.29 -24.34 -17.25
N ALA A 80 4.25 -23.55 -17.75
CA ALA A 80 5.62 -24.01 -17.98
C ALA A 80 6.32 -24.42 -16.68
N LEU A 81 6.18 -23.61 -15.62
CA LEU A 81 6.73 -23.92 -14.30
C LEU A 81 6.11 -25.20 -13.73
N LYS A 82 4.80 -25.40 -13.90
CA LYS A 82 4.10 -26.60 -13.46
C LYS A 82 4.61 -27.86 -14.17
N GLU A 83 4.78 -27.80 -15.49
CA GLU A 83 5.27 -28.94 -16.29
C GLU A 83 6.74 -29.28 -15.99
N ARG A 84 7.58 -28.26 -15.80
CA ARG A 84 8.96 -28.43 -15.33
C ARG A 84 9.01 -29.11 -13.96
N ASN A 85 8.21 -28.66 -13.00
CA ASN A 85 8.16 -29.26 -11.66
C ASN A 85 7.62 -30.70 -11.69
N GLN A 86 6.80 -31.05 -12.68
CA GLN A 86 6.30 -32.41 -12.88
C GLN A 86 7.27 -33.30 -13.67
N GLY A 87 8.46 -32.81 -14.04
CA GLY A 87 9.44 -33.55 -14.82
C GLY A 87 9.02 -33.87 -16.26
N LYS A 88 7.91 -33.28 -16.73
CA LYS A 88 7.37 -33.50 -18.09
C LYS A 88 8.06 -32.66 -19.16
N ARG A 89 8.92 -31.74 -18.74
CA ARG A 89 9.74 -30.90 -19.61
C ARG A 89 11.20 -31.10 -19.23
N GLU A 90 12.00 -31.45 -20.21
CA GLU A 90 13.43 -31.64 -20.07
C GLU A 90 14.08 -30.27 -19.87
N VAL A 91 15.03 -30.20 -18.94
CA VAL A 91 15.80 -28.97 -18.71
C VAL A 91 16.79 -28.88 -19.86
N ALA A 92 16.59 -27.88 -20.73
CA ALA A 92 17.56 -27.52 -21.76
C ALA A 92 18.82 -26.93 -21.13
#